data_AF-A0A5C7N623-F1
#
_entry.id   AF-A0A5C7N623-F1
#
_cell.length_a   1.000
_cell.length_b   1.000
_cell.length_c   1.000
_cell.angle_alpha   90.00
_cell.angle_beta   90.00
_cell.angle_gamma   90.00
#
_symmetry.space_group_name_H-M   'P 1'
#
loop_
_entity.id
_entity.type
_entity.pdbx_description
1 polymer ?
#
loop_
_entity_poly.entity_id
_entity_poly.type
_entity_poly.pdbx_seq_one_letter_code
_entity_poly.pdbx_strand_id
1 'polypeptide(L)'
;MLPELGQLALILALLLSAVQFALPIIGAHIGNQALIRVARPAAAGQFVFVAMAFGVLTYAFLSQDFSVAYVAQNSNLVLPWYYRLSAVWGAHEGSLVLWILILNIWTIAVAAFSRRLPDEYMARVIGVLGFVSLGFLLFTVILSNPFARHLPPLADGNDLNPVLQDIGMILHPPMLYMGYVGFSVVFAFAMV
;
A
#
# COMPACT_ATOMS: atom_id res chain seq x y z
N MET A 1 13.00 -12.64 9.75
CA MET A 1 13.73 -11.38 9.54
C MET A 1 13.17 -10.59 8.36
N LEU A 2 12.87 -11.21 7.22
CA LEU A 2 12.18 -10.51 6.12
C LEU A 2 10.81 -9.93 6.53
N PRO A 3 9.91 -10.65 7.24
CA PRO A 3 8.62 -10.09 7.66
C PRO A 3 8.74 -8.85 8.55
N GLU A 4 9.76 -8.80 9.42
CA GLU A 4 10.06 -7.64 10.26
C GLU A 4 10.49 -6.42 9.43
N LEU A 5 11.21 -6.62 8.32
CA LEU A 5 11.52 -5.54 7.36
C LEU A 5 10.27 -5.05 6.63
N GLY A 6 9.36 -5.96 6.26
CA GLY A 6 8.06 -5.60 5.68
C GLY A 6 7.23 -4.74 6.64
N GLN A 7 7.17 -5.12 7.91
CA GLN A 7 6.50 -4.34 8.96
C GLN A 7 7.14 -2.96 9.15
N LEU A 8 8.47 -2.90 9.22
CA LEU A 8 9.19 -1.63 9.34
C LEU A 8 8.93 -0.73 8.12
N ALA A 9 8.89 -1.29 6.92
CA ALA A 9 8.56 -0.55 5.71
C ALA A 9 7.13 0.04 5.78
N LEU A 10 6.12 -0.70 6.25
CA LEU A 10 4.77 -0.15 6.47
C LEU A 10 4.75 0.98 7.50
N ILE A 11 5.52 0.87 8.58
CA ILE A 11 5.64 1.94 9.59
C ILE A 11 6.29 3.19 8.99
N LEU A 12 7.36 3.03 8.21
CA LEU A 12 8.01 4.16 7.54
C LEU A 12 7.12 4.81 6.49
N ALA A 13 6.36 4.01 5.72
CA ALA A 13 5.33 4.51 4.83
C ALA A 13 4.25 5.30 5.60
N LEU A 14 3.79 4.81 6.75
CA LEU A 14 2.83 5.51 7.61
C LEU A 14 3.37 6.87 8.07
N LEU A 15 4.61 6.92 8.56
CA LEU A 15 5.23 8.19 8.97
C LEU A 15 5.37 9.17 7.80
N LEU A 16 5.79 8.68 6.63
CA LEU A 16 5.86 9.50 5.42
C LEU A 16 4.49 9.97 4.94
N SER A 17 3.43 9.20 5.15
CA SER A 17 2.06 9.62 4.81
C SER A 17 1.58 10.79 5.67
N ALA A 18 1.96 10.83 6.96
CA ALA A 18 1.69 11.97 7.83
C ALA A 18 2.47 13.21 7.38
N VAL A 19 3.74 13.03 6.97
CA VAL A 19 4.57 14.11 6.41
C VAL A 19 4.01 14.61 5.08
N GLN A 20 3.64 13.70 4.17
CA GLN A 20 3.05 13.99 2.86
C GLN A 20 1.73 14.73 3.01
N PHE A 21 0.91 14.36 3.99
CA PHE A 21 -0.34 15.05 4.30
C PHE A 21 -0.10 16.46 4.86
N ALA A 22 0.63 16.56 5.97
CA ALA A 22 0.63 17.79 6.77
C ALA A 22 1.51 18.88 6.17
N LEU A 23 2.78 18.58 5.83
CA LEU A 23 3.75 19.62 5.49
C LEU A 23 3.40 20.37 4.19
N PRO A 24 3.03 19.70 3.07
CA PRO A 24 2.66 20.38 1.83
C PRO A 24 1.43 21.29 1.99
N ILE A 25 0.42 20.84 2.74
CA ILE A 25 -0.81 21.60 2.98
C ILE A 25 -0.51 22.85 3.81
N ILE A 26 0.22 22.69 4.92
CA ILE A 26 0.65 23.81 5.76
C ILE A 26 1.49 24.78 4.94
N GLY A 27 2.46 24.28 4.18
CA GLY A 27 3.32 25.06 3.31
C GLY A 27 2.54 25.91 2.30
N ALA A 28 1.55 25.31 1.64
CA ALA A 28 0.68 26.00 0.69
C ALA A 28 -0.33 26.96 1.35
N HIS A 29 -0.56 26.87 2.66
CA HIS A 29 -1.41 27.82 3.39
C HIS A 29 -0.63 29.06 3.83
N ILE A 30 0.63 28.88 4.25
CA ILE A 30 1.48 29.97 4.76
C ILE A 30 2.47 30.53 3.71
N GLY A 31 2.45 30.02 2.47
CA GLY A 31 3.36 30.43 1.40
C GLY A 31 4.82 29.96 1.60
N ASN A 32 5.06 28.91 2.40
CA ASN A 32 6.41 28.41 2.66
C ASN A 32 6.86 27.38 1.60
N GLN A 33 7.75 27.83 0.72
CA GLN A 33 8.29 27.02 -0.38
C GLN A 33 9.07 25.79 0.05
N ALA A 34 9.73 25.82 1.22
CA ALA A 34 10.46 24.66 1.72
C ALA A 34 9.50 23.50 2.06
N LEU A 35 8.37 23.82 2.70
CA LEU A 35 7.35 22.84 3.06
C LEU A 35 6.59 22.32 1.83
N ILE A 36 6.29 23.19 0.85
CA ILE A 36 5.67 22.81 -0.43
C ILE A 36 6.53 21.77 -1.17
N ARG A 37 7.86 21.98 -1.21
CA ARG A 37 8.80 21.08 -1.89
C ARG A 37 8.88 19.68 -1.28
N VAL A 38 8.38 19.46 -0.06
CA VAL A 38 8.33 18.14 0.59
C VAL A 38 7.32 17.20 -0.09
N ALA A 39 6.31 17.73 -0.78
CA ALA A 39 5.21 16.93 -1.33
C ALA A 39 5.68 15.74 -2.20
N ARG A 40 6.50 16.03 -3.22
CA ARG A 40 7.00 15.02 -4.17
C ARG A 40 7.95 13.99 -3.53
N PRO A 41 9.00 14.38 -2.76
CA PRO A 41 9.89 13.40 -2.14
C PRO A 41 9.19 12.56 -1.06
N ALA A 42 8.24 13.12 -0.30
CA ALA A 42 7.46 12.35 0.66
C ALA A 42 6.60 11.28 -0.05
N ALA A 43 5.92 11.64 -1.14
CA ALA A 43 5.17 10.68 -1.96
C ALA A 43 6.07 9.59 -2.57
N ALA A 44 7.25 9.97 -3.09
CA ALA A 44 8.23 9.02 -3.63
C ALA A 44 8.72 8.04 -2.55
N GLY A 45 9.08 8.54 -1.37
CA GLY A 45 9.50 7.70 -0.26
C GLY A 45 8.39 6.76 0.20
N GLN A 46 7.15 7.27 0.32
CA GLN A 46 6.00 6.47 0.69
C GLN A 46 5.77 5.32 -0.29
N PHE A 47 5.81 5.60 -1.60
CA PHE A 47 5.68 4.58 -2.64
C PHE A 47 6.77 3.50 -2.51
N VAL A 48 8.03 3.89 -2.31
CA VAL A 48 9.14 2.93 -2.17
C VAL A 48 8.92 1.99 -0.99
N PHE A 49 8.53 2.52 0.17
CA PHE A 49 8.32 1.68 1.35
C PHE A 49 7.07 0.80 1.24
N VAL A 50 5.98 1.30 0.66
CA VAL A 50 4.79 0.46 0.38
C VAL A 50 5.12 -0.64 -0.62
N ALA A 51 5.82 -0.32 -1.71
CA ALA A 51 6.24 -1.31 -2.70
C ALA A 51 7.20 -2.35 -2.10
N MET A 52 8.12 -1.93 -1.23
CA MET A 52 9.00 -2.83 -0.48
C MET A 52 8.19 -3.77 0.42
N ALA A 53 7.24 -3.24 1.20
CA ALA A 53 6.36 -4.06 2.03
C ALA A 53 5.57 -5.08 1.19
N PHE A 54 4.94 -4.63 0.11
CA PHE A 54 4.19 -5.51 -0.78
C PHE A 54 5.08 -6.60 -1.42
N GLY A 55 6.31 -6.25 -1.81
CA GLY A 55 7.29 -7.20 -2.35
C GLY A 55 7.74 -8.23 -1.31
N VAL A 56 7.99 -7.81 -0.07
CA VAL A 56 8.32 -8.72 1.04
C VAL A 56 7.16 -9.66 1.34
N LEU A 57 5.92 -9.15 1.37
CA LEU A 57 4.73 -9.98 1.59
C LEU A 57 4.55 -10.99 0.46
N THR A 58 4.72 -10.55 -0.79
CA THR A 58 4.68 -11.42 -1.97
C THR A 58 5.73 -12.53 -1.87
N TYR A 59 6.96 -12.17 -1.50
CA TYR A 59 8.02 -13.15 -1.29
C TYR A 59 7.64 -14.15 -0.20
N ALA A 60 7.07 -13.71 0.92
CA ALA A 60 6.64 -14.60 2.00
C ALA A 60 5.58 -15.63 1.56
N PHE A 61 4.62 -15.24 0.72
CA PHE A 61 3.66 -16.18 0.12
C PHE A 61 4.32 -17.15 -0.86
N LEU A 62 5.19 -16.67 -1.75
CA LEU A 62 5.88 -17.51 -2.73
C LEU A 62 6.89 -18.47 -2.09
N SER A 63 7.50 -18.08 -0.98
CA SER A 63 8.40 -18.94 -0.20
C SER A 63 7.67 -19.76 0.86
N GLN A 64 6.34 -19.63 0.98
CA GLN A 64 5.51 -20.34 1.97
C GLN A 64 6.03 -20.15 3.41
N ASP A 65 6.35 -18.91 3.78
CA ASP A 65 6.80 -18.59 5.15
C ASP A 65 5.63 -18.61 6.14
N PHE A 66 5.32 -19.81 6.64
CA PHE A 66 4.25 -20.04 7.62
C PHE A 66 4.54 -19.49 9.03
N SER A 67 5.67 -18.79 9.23
CA SER A 67 5.86 -17.97 10.43
C SER A 67 5.09 -16.65 10.36
N VAL A 68 4.58 -16.26 9.17
CA VAL A 68 3.65 -15.13 8.99
C VAL A 68 2.23 -15.65 9.08
N ALA A 69 1.44 -15.14 10.03
CA ALA A 69 0.08 -15.59 10.29
C ALA A 69 -0.80 -15.48 9.04
N TYR A 70 -0.64 -14.39 8.28
CA TYR A 70 -1.42 -14.18 7.05
C TYR A 70 -1.11 -15.23 5.97
N VAL A 71 0.17 -15.58 5.76
CA VAL A 71 0.60 -16.64 4.83
C VAL A 71 0.08 -18.00 5.30
N ALA A 72 0.24 -18.30 6.59
CA ALA A 72 -0.21 -19.55 7.21
C ALA A 72 -1.72 -19.76 7.13
N GLN A 73 -2.52 -18.68 7.06
CA GLN A 73 -3.98 -18.78 6.99
C GLN A 73 -4.52 -18.86 5.55
N ASN A 74 -3.72 -18.52 4.53
CA ASN A 74 -4.22 -18.32 3.15
C ASN A 74 -3.36 -19.03 2.09
N SER A 75 -2.49 -19.96 2.47
CA SER A 75 -1.66 -20.74 1.57
C SER A 75 -1.20 -22.02 2.24
N ASN A 76 -1.05 -23.09 1.46
CA ASN A 76 -0.48 -24.38 1.89
C ASN A 76 0.65 -24.82 0.95
N LEU A 77 1.29 -25.95 1.25
CA LEU A 77 2.41 -26.51 0.49
C LEU A 77 2.05 -26.95 -0.94
N VAL A 78 0.80 -27.39 -1.17
CA VAL A 78 0.33 -27.93 -2.46
C VAL A 78 -0.25 -26.87 -3.39
N LEU A 79 -0.48 -25.65 -2.88
CA LEU A 79 -1.11 -24.56 -3.64
C LEU A 79 -0.20 -24.12 -4.81
N PRO A 80 -0.70 -24.15 -6.06
CA PRO A 80 0.06 -23.67 -7.21
C PRO A 80 0.59 -22.24 -7.02
N TRP A 81 1.79 -21.97 -7.54
CA TRP A 81 2.50 -20.71 -7.28
C TRP A 81 1.74 -19.45 -7.71
N TYR A 82 0.92 -19.53 -8.77
CA TYR A 82 0.12 -18.41 -9.24
C TYR A 82 -1.05 -18.08 -8.30
N TYR A 83 -1.61 -19.10 -7.61
CA TYR A 83 -2.58 -18.86 -6.54
C TYR A 83 -1.91 -18.39 -5.25
N ARG A 84 -0.66 -18.78 -5.00
CA ARG A 84 0.15 -18.18 -3.91
C ARG A 84 0.42 -16.70 -4.17
N LEU A 85 0.68 -16.32 -5.42
CA LEU A 85 0.81 -14.91 -5.79
C LEU A 85 -0.50 -14.15 -5.58
N SER A 86 -1.64 -14.68 -6.04
CA SER A 86 -2.92 -14.00 -5.83
C SER A 86 -3.43 -14.03 -4.39
N ALA A 87 -2.98 -14.99 -3.58
CA ALA A 87 -3.27 -15.03 -2.15
C ALA A 87 -2.73 -13.80 -1.40
N VAL A 88 -1.72 -13.11 -1.94
CA VAL A 88 -1.19 -11.83 -1.41
C VAL A 88 -2.28 -10.77 -1.28
N TRP A 89 -3.33 -10.82 -2.11
CA TRP A 89 -4.50 -9.94 -2.01
C TRP A 89 -5.81 -10.73 -1.83
N GLY A 90 -5.72 -12.00 -1.42
CA GLY A 90 -6.86 -12.89 -1.28
C GLY A 90 -7.69 -12.66 -0.01
N ALA A 91 -7.19 -11.86 0.93
CA ALA A 91 -7.90 -11.53 2.16
C ALA A 91 -7.78 -10.04 2.50
N HIS A 92 -8.26 -9.66 3.68
CA HIS A 92 -8.43 -8.26 4.07
C HIS A 92 -7.09 -7.53 4.20
N GLU A 93 -6.11 -8.12 4.89
CA GLU A 93 -4.80 -7.52 5.18
C GLU A 93 -4.04 -7.23 3.88
N GLY A 94 -3.98 -8.22 3.00
CA GLY A 94 -3.28 -8.16 1.74
C GLY A 94 -3.92 -7.20 0.72
N SER A 95 -5.25 -7.25 0.60
CA SER A 95 -6.00 -6.37 -0.29
C SER A 95 -5.84 -4.89 0.07
N LEU A 96 -5.72 -4.56 1.37
CA LEU A 96 -5.43 -3.20 1.81
C LEU A 96 -4.03 -2.73 1.39
N VAL A 97 -3.00 -3.58 1.50
CA VAL A 97 -1.66 -3.22 1.01
C VAL A 97 -1.65 -3.00 -0.50
N LEU A 98 -2.36 -3.86 -1.27
CA LEU A 98 -2.52 -3.68 -2.72
C LEU A 98 -3.22 -2.36 -3.05
N TRP A 99 -4.30 -2.03 -2.31
CA TRP A 99 -5.04 -0.78 -2.46
C TRP A 99 -4.12 0.44 -2.24
N ILE A 100 -3.34 0.43 -1.15
CA ILE A 100 -2.39 1.50 -0.84
C ILE A 100 -1.29 1.59 -1.90
N LEU A 101 -0.80 0.46 -2.40
CA LEU A 101 0.19 0.42 -3.47
C LEU A 101 -0.34 1.11 -4.73
N ILE A 102 -1.57 0.81 -5.13
CA ILE A 102 -2.21 1.44 -6.30
C ILE A 102 -2.45 2.93 -6.07
N LEU A 103 -2.86 3.35 -4.86
CA LEU A 103 -2.96 4.77 -4.51
C LEU A 103 -1.63 5.49 -4.66
N ASN A 104 -0.54 4.84 -4.22
CA ASN A 104 0.80 5.39 -4.34
C ASN A 104 1.27 5.47 -5.80
N ILE A 105 0.96 4.48 -6.64
CA ILE A 105 1.22 4.53 -8.08
C ILE A 105 0.51 5.73 -8.71
N TRP A 106 -0.77 5.95 -8.39
CA TRP A 106 -1.52 7.12 -8.85
C TRP A 106 -0.93 8.44 -8.33
N THR A 107 -0.52 8.48 -7.06
CA THR A 107 0.11 9.67 -6.46
C THR A 107 1.41 10.03 -7.17
N ILE A 108 2.25 9.03 -7.49
CA ILE A 108 3.48 9.24 -8.27
C ILE A 108 3.17 9.67 -9.70
N ALA A 109 2.17 9.08 -10.35
CA ALA A 109 1.74 9.50 -11.68
C ALA A 109 1.32 10.98 -11.68
N VAL A 110 0.49 11.40 -10.72
CA VAL A 110 0.09 12.81 -10.55
C VAL A 110 1.31 13.70 -10.32
N ALA A 111 2.20 13.32 -9.40
CA ALA A 111 3.40 14.09 -9.09
C ALA A 111 4.37 14.22 -10.29
N ALA A 112 4.43 13.20 -11.15
CA ALA A 112 5.33 13.14 -12.29
C ALA A 112 4.79 13.86 -13.54
N PHE A 113 3.49 13.72 -13.84
CA PHE A 113 2.89 14.19 -15.08
C PHE A 113 2.24 15.58 -14.97
N SER A 114 1.91 16.06 -13.77
CA SER A 114 1.20 17.35 -13.57
C SER A 114 2.14 18.55 -13.33
N ARG A 115 3.33 18.56 -13.93
CA ARG A 115 4.38 19.57 -13.67
C ARG A 115 4.06 21.00 -14.12
N ARG A 116 2.99 21.20 -14.91
CA ARG A 116 2.58 22.52 -15.42
C ARG A 116 1.69 23.30 -14.45
N LEU A 117 1.18 22.65 -13.41
CA LEU A 117 0.34 23.30 -12.40
C LEU A 117 1.19 24.04 -11.36
N PRO A 118 0.67 25.11 -10.75
CA PRO A 118 1.36 25.81 -9.66
C PRO A 118 1.76 24.85 -8.53
N ASP A 119 2.96 25.03 -7.96
CA ASP A 119 3.49 24.12 -6.95
C ASP A 119 2.61 24.08 -5.68
N GLU A 120 1.99 25.21 -5.29
CA GLU A 120 1.04 25.26 -4.17
C GLU A 120 -0.20 24.39 -4.41
N TYR A 121 -0.73 24.42 -5.63
CA TYR A 121 -1.88 23.61 -6.01
C TYR A 121 -1.52 22.12 -5.99
N MET A 122 -0.36 21.77 -6.56
CA MET A 122 0.14 20.40 -6.55
C MET A 122 0.45 19.89 -5.14
N ALA A 123 1.00 20.74 -4.27
CA ALA A 123 1.28 20.41 -2.87
C ALA A 123 0.01 20.02 -2.12
N ARG A 124 -1.09 20.75 -2.32
CA ARG A 124 -2.38 20.43 -1.70
C ARG A 124 -2.98 19.13 -2.25
N VAL A 125 -2.92 18.91 -3.57
CA VAL A 125 -3.41 17.65 -4.19
C VAL A 125 -2.66 16.43 -3.65
N ILE A 126 -1.33 16.48 -3.63
CA ILE A 126 -0.49 15.41 -3.07
C ILE A 126 -0.74 15.24 -1.57
N GLY A 127 -0.99 16.35 -0.85
CA GLY A 127 -1.35 16.34 0.57
C GLY A 127 -2.67 15.62 0.84
N VAL A 128 -3.71 15.87 0.05
CA VAL A 128 -5.01 15.17 0.17
C VAL A 128 -4.86 13.68 -0.14
N LEU A 129 -4.07 13.31 -1.15
CA LEU A 129 -3.75 11.88 -1.39
C LEU A 129 -2.97 11.27 -0.23
N GLY A 130 -2.08 12.04 0.40
CA GLY A 130 -1.36 11.66 1.62
C GLY A 130 -2.30 11.42 2.79
N PHE A 131 -3.34 12.25 2.96
CA PHE A 131 -4.37 12.07 4.00
C PHE A 131 -5.14 10.75 3.82
N VAL A 132 -5.57 10.47 2.60
CA VAL A 132 -6.24 9.20 2.29
C VAL A 132 -5.31 8.03 2.59
N SER A 133 -4.06 8.09 2.12
CA SER A 133 -3.08 7.04 2.38
C SER A 133 -2.79 6.86 3.88
N LEU A 134 -2.74 7.93 4.65
CA LEU A 134 -2.52 7.92 6.10
C LEU A 134 -3.61 7.10 6.81
N GLY A 135 -4.88 7.31 6.45
CA GLY A 135 -5.99 6.54 7.03
C GLY A 135 -5.87 5.04 6.77
N PHE A 136 -5.62 4.65 5.52
CA PHE A 136 -5.48 3.23 5.15
C PHE A 136 -4.22 2.59 5.73
N LEU A 137 -3.08 3.30 5.75
CA LEU A 137 -1.86 2.81 6.37
C LEU A 137 -2.01 2.65 7.88
N LEU A 138 -2.67 3.60 8.56
CA LEU A 138 -2.92 3.52 10.00
C LEU A 138 -3.78 2.30 10.34
N PHE A 139 -4.86 2.09 9.57
CA PHE A 139 -5.72 0.92 9.71
C PHE A 139 -4.93 -0.38 9.45
N THR A 140 -4.15 -0.43 8.38
CA THR A 140 -3.35 -1.61 8.02
C THR A 140 -2.33 -1.96 9.10
N VAL A 141 -1.59 -0.98 9.64
CA VAL A 141 -0.55 -1.23 10.64
C VAL A 141 -1.12 -1.67 11.98
N ILE A 142 -2.27 -1.12 12.40
CA ILE A 142 -2.83 -1.35 13.74
C ILE A 142 -3.85 -2.50 13.75
N LEU A 143 -4.75 -2.54 12.77
CA LEU A 143 -5.94 -3.40 12.80
C LEU A 143 -5.88 -4.55 11.79
N SER A 144 -5.06 -4.47 10.75
CA SER A 144 -5.00 -5.48 9.68
C SER A 144 -3.57 -5.77 9.23
N ASN A 145 -2.72 -6.05 10.21
CA ASN A 145 -1.28 -6.19 9.99
C ASN A 145 -0.95 -7.47 9.20
N PRO A 146 -0.45 -7.37 7.95
CA PRO A 146 -0.14 -8.52 7.10
C PRO A 146 1.13 -9.28 7.53
N PHE A 147 1.95 -8.70 8.41
CA PHE A 147 3.21 -9.27 8.91
C PHE A 147 3.09 -9.80 10.34
N ALA A 148 1.87 -9.91 10.88
CA ALA A 148 1.63 -10.55 12.17
C ALA A 148 2.30 -11.93 12.21
N ARG A 149 3.04 -12.21 13.30
CA ARG A 149 3.86 -13.41 13.43
C ARG A 149 3.06 -14.54 14.08
N HIS A 150 3.27 -15.77 13.61
CA HIS A 150 2.79 -16.99 14.21
C HIS A 150 4.00 -17.86 14.61
N LEU A 151 4.31 -17.88 15.90
CA LEU A 151 5.48 -18.58 16.45
C LEU A 151 5.02 -19.59 17.52
N PRO A 152 5.36 -20.88 17.42
CA PRO A 152 6.17 -21.51 16.37
C PRO A 152 5.48 -21.52 14.98
N PRO A 153 6.24 -21.52 13.87
CA PRO A 153 5.67 -21.62 12.53
C PRO A 153 4.93 -22.93 12.35
N LEU A 154 3.85 -22.92 11.56
CA LEU A 154 3.17 -24.15 11.17
C LEU A 154 4.02 -24.95 10.16
N ALA A 155 3.89 -26.28 10.18
CA ALA A 155 4.56 -27.14 9.21
C ALA A 155 3.91 -27.06 7.81
N ASP A 156 2.60 -26.80 7.78
CA ASP A 156 1.81 -26.49 6.59
C ASP A 156 0.74 -25.46 6.97
N GLY A 157 0.33 -24.64 6.02
CA GLY A 157 -0.71 -23.63 6.22
C GLY A 157 -2.10 -24.12 5.82
N ASN A 158 -3.10 -23.27 6.06
CA ASN A 158 -4.46 -23.46 5.58
C ASN A 158 -4.53 -23.21 4.08
N ASP A 159 -5.50 -23.81 3.40
CA ASP A 159 -5.72 -23.54 1.98
C ASP A 159 -6.22 -22.12 1.74
N LEU A 160 -5.94 -21.58 0.55
CA LEU A 160 -6.65 -20.41 0.06
C LEU A 160 -8.12 -20.82 -0.12
N ASN A 161 -9.06 -19.95 0.27
CA ASN A 161 -10.49 -20.21 0.09
C ASN A 161 -10.75 -20.73 -1.35
N PRO A 162 -11.36 -21.92 -1.53
CA PRO A 162 -11.53 -22.53 -2.84
C PRO A 162 -12.24 -21.65 -3.87
N VAL A 163 -13.14 -20.76 -3.41
CA VAL A 163 -13.83 -19.79 -4.26
C VAL A 163 -12.85 -18.80 -4.91
N LEU A 164 -11.67 -18.60 -4.32
CA LEU A 164 -10.67 -17.66 -4.79
C LEU A 164 -9.60 -18.30 -5.69
N GLN A 165 -9.71 -19.60 -5.97
CA GLN A 165 -8.78 -20.33 -6.82
C GLN A 165 -9.22 -20.33 -8.29
N ASP A 166 -9.45 -19.14 -8.84
CA ASP A 166 -9.82 -18.94 -10.24
C ASP A 166 -9.06 -17.76 -10.87
N ILE A 167 -9.03 -17.71 -12.20
CA ILE A 167 -8.31 -16.66 -12.95
C ILE A 167 -8.89 -15.27 -12.67
N GLY A 168 -10.21 -15.19 -12.40
CA GLY A 168 -10.88 -13.97 -12.02
C GLY A 168 -10.25 -13.34 -10.78
N MET A 169 -9.96 -14.11 -9.73
CA MET A 169 -9.29 -13.56 -8.54
C MET A 169 -7.86 -13.05 -8.77
N ILE A 170 -7.17 -13.58 -9.77
CA ILE A 170 -5.82 -13.09 -10.13
C ILE A 170 -5.92 -11.71 -10.77
N LEU A 171 -6.91 -11.50 -11.64
CA LEU A 171 -7.00 -10.31 -12.48
C LEU A 171 -7.92 -9.22 -11.90
N HIS A 172 -9.05 -9.61 -11.32
CA HIS A 172 -10.14 -8.72 -10.96
C HIS A 172 -9.76 -7.71 -9.88
N PRO A 173 -9.19 -8.08 -8.71
CA PRO A 173 -8.88 -7.11 -7.66
C PRO A 173 -7.90 -6.00 -8.10
N PRO A 174 -6.77 -6.31 -8.78
CA PRO A 174 -5.91 -5.27 -9.34
C PRO A 174 -6.63 -4.35 -10.33
N MET A 175 -7.39 -4.89 -11.28
CA MET A 175 -8.13 -4.09 -12.27
C MET A 175 -9.19 -3.20 -11.61
N LEU A 176 -9.92 -3.76 -10.64
CA LEU A 176 -10.95 -3.07 -9.88
C LEU A 176 -10.33 -1.90 -9.09
N TYR A 177 -9.23 -2.13 -8.37
CA TYR A 177 -8.56 -1.07 -7.63
C TYR A 177 -7.90 -0.03 -8.53
N MET A 178 -7.36 -0.40 -9.69
CA MET A 178 -6.85 0.59 -10.65
C MET A 178 -7.90 1.67 -10.99
N GLY A 179 -9.17 1.27 -11.15
CA GLY A 179 -10.30 2.19 -11.35
C GLY A 179 -10.76 2.89 -10.07
N TYR A 180 -11.17 2.13 -9.04
CA TYR A 180 -11.77 2.70 -7.83
C TYR A 180 -10.82 3.59 -7.04
N VAL A 181 -9.55 3.18 -6.89
CA VAL A 181 -8.53 3.98 -6.21
C VAL A 181 -8.14 5.19 -7.05
N GLY A 182 -8.21 5.07 -8.38
CA GLY A 182 -7.99 6.20 -9.29
C GLY A 182 -8.93 7.37 -9.04
N PHE A 183 -10.16 7.13 -8.57
CA PHE A 183 -11.08 8.22 -8.19
C PHE A 183 -10.58 9.08 -7.02
N SER A 184 -9.67 8.58 -6.17
CA SER A 184 -9.02 9.40 -5.15
C SER A 184 -8.23 10.56 -5.74
N VAL A 185 -7.72 10.43 -6.97
CA VAL A 185 -7.07 11.52 -7.70
C VAL A 185 -8.08 12.62 -8.03
N VAL A 186 -9.22 12.25 -8.63
CA VAL A 186 -10.28 13.21 -8.99
C VAL A 186 -10.79 13.93 -7.73
N PHE A 187 -11.00 13.18 -6.66
CA PHE A 187 -11.36 13.72 -5.35
C PHE A 187 -10.31 14.73 -4.85
N ALA A 188 -9.02 14.39 -4.91
CA ALA A 188 -7.95 15.28 -4.46
C ALA A 188 -7.89 16.59 -5.25
N PHE A 189 -8.12 16.55 -6.57
CA PHE A 189 -8.21 17.77 -7.39
C PHE A 189 -9.45 18.60 -7.06
N ALA A 190 -10.58 17.98 -6.74
CA ALA A 190 -11.82 18.69 -6.42
C ALA A 190 -11.80 19.39 -5.05
N MET A 191 -10.96 18.91 -4.12
CA MET A 191 -10.82 19.46 -2.76
C MET A 191 -9.92 20.70 -2.67
N VAL A 192 -9.19 21.06 -3.73
CA VAL A 192 -8.12 22.06 -3.74
C VAL A 192 -8.47 23.24 -4.62
#